data_AF-A0A2T2S7L5-F1
#
_entry.id   AF-A0A2T2S7L5-F1
#
_cell.length_a   1.000
_cell.length_b   1.000
_cell.length_c   1.000
_cell.angle_alpha   90.00
_cell.angle_beta   90.00
_cell.angle_gamma   90.00
#
_symmetry.space_group_name_H-M   'P 1'
#
loop_
_entity.id
_entity.type
_entity.pdbx_description
1 polymer ?
#
loop_
_entity_poly.entity_id
_entity_poly.type
_entity_poly.pdbx_seq_one_letter_code
_entity_poly.pdbx_strand_id
1 'polypeptide(L)'
;DTIDGDRRLLSAALQAGERARKKTQTRLEVLRHDSITTRLQRRDQRLRDILRRDSTLRRRYGGVLDSLAALQESKRRLASAHRAFGMFEARAYGSRTFQRLVRAFREDTTDGTSALQPAGDAARPPAVETALLADRLRRVQEHLQSDSAAVRRLLNGQSPGERAASIVDASVLADPDYAPDGARIVPPDDPAAAVADVIGPRVRSFYDEWDRLMRTERRLTARLARVRRTVDPTPVRGGGDRVLRLTDGRALGYPYNGTMAPPFTTLYGLYGQSQSVEGDSAWALPARWRRSSTDLDRSVPLNLAVSTDPAVQTNGAPLLNKYLEIVGVSVGTNVQGVAGEYLFLPRRMRTVGVDLRGLRQSLQAVYDAEGLVDELFGDTVSRSGQRQ
;
A
#
# COMPACT_ATOMS: atom_id res chain seq x y z
N ASP A 1 31.84 -1.37 -0.64
CA ASP A 1 30.77 -0.62 -1.36
C ASP A 1 29.58 -1.46 -1.80
N THR A 2 29.75 -2.67 -2.33
CA THR A 2 28.62 -3.53 -2.79
C THR A 2 27.76 -4.10 -1.66
N ILE A 3 28.37 -4.56 -0.56
CA ILE A 3 27.65 -5.16 0.58
C ILE A 3 26.65 -4.18 1.24
N ASP A 4 27.02 -2.91 1.39
CA ASP A 4 26.15 -1.89 1.98
C ASP A 4 25.05 -1.42 1.02
N GLY A 5 25.32 -1.41 -0.29
CA GLY A 5 24.32 -1.14 -1.32
C GLY A 5 23.22 -2.19 -1.36
N ASP A 6 23.61 -3.47 -1.39
CA ASP A 6 22.68 -4.59 -1.39
C ASP A 6 21.86 -4.66 -0.10
N ARG A 7 22.49 -4.42 1.05
CA ARG A 7 21.81 -4.38 2.35
C ARG A 7 20.77 -3.26 2.43
N ARG A 8 21.05 -2.08 1.85
CA ARG A 8 20.09 -0.96 1.81
C ARG A 8 18.87 -1.27 0.93
N LEU A 9 19.10 -1.82 -0.27
CA LEU A 9 18.01 -2.20 -1.19
C LEU A 9 17.12 -3.30 -0.60
N LEU A 10 17.73 -4.34 -0.03
CA LEU A 10 17.00 -5.42 0.64
C LEU A 10 16.25 -4.93 1.87
N SER A 11 16.83 -4.03 2.67
CA SER A 11 16.17 -3.42 3.82
C SER A 11 14.93 -2.61 3.40
N ALA A 12 15.03 -1.80 2.35
CA ALA A 12 13.89 -1.06 1.82
C ALA A 12 12.77 -1.99 1.33
N ALA A 13 13.12 -3.08 0.65
CA ALA A 13 12.17 -4.09 0.19
C ALA A 13 11.50 -4.84 1.34
N LEU A 14 12.27 -5.23 2.36
CA LEU A 14 11.77 -5.89 3.57
C LEU A 14 10.77 -4.98 4.30
N GLN A 15 11.16 -3.74 4.59
CA GLN A 15 10.28 -2.77 5.23
C GLN A 15 9.00 -2.51 4.42
N ALA A 16 9.09 -2.48 3.08
CA ALA A 16 7.92 -2.37 2.23
C ALA A 16 7.00 -3.59 2.35
N GLY A 17 7.57 -4.80 2.40
CA GLY A 17 6.86 -6.05 2.66
C GLY A 17 6.17 -6.07 4.02
N GLU A 18 6.87 -5.66 5.09
CA GLU A 18 6.32 -5.56 6.44
C GLU A 18 5.16 -4.55 6.52
N ARG A 19 5.31 -3.37 5.90
CA ARG A 19 4.24 -2.38 5.80
C ARG A 19 3.03 -2.94 5.07
N ALA A 20 3.23 -3.64 3.95
CA ALA A 20 2.16 -4.26 3.19
C ALA A 20 1.45 -5.37 3.99
N ARG A 21 2.21 -6.21 4.70
CA ARG A 21 1.70 -7.27 5.58
C ARG A 21 0.86 -6.67 6.70
N LYS A 22 1.40 -5.69 7.44
CA LYS A 22 0.70 -4.99 8.51
C LYS A 22 -0.63 -4.40 8.01
N LYS A 23 -0.61 -3.66 6.91
CA LYS A 23 -1.82 -3.07 6.32
C LYS A 23 -2.86 -4.12 5.93
N THR A 24 -2.43 -5.19 5.26
CA THR A 24 -3.33 -6.26 4.78
C THR A 24 -3.94 -7.05 5.94
N GLN A 25 -3.13 -7.36 6.97
CA GLN A 25 -3.61 -8.01 8.19
C GLN A 25 -4.64 -7.14 8.90
N THR A 26 -4.37 -5.84 9.10
CA THR A 26 -5.34 -4.94 9.74
C THR A 26 -6.63 -4.79 8.91
N ARG A 27 -6.56 -4.77 7.57
CA ARG A 27 -7.75 -4.79 6.71
C ARG A 27 -8.59 -6.05 6.94
N LEU A 28 -7.94 -7.21 7.01
CA LEU A 28 -8.60 -8.48 7.26
C LEU A 28 -9.26 -8.50 8.65
N GLU A 29 -8.58 -8.00 9.68
CA GLU A 29 -9.13 -7.86 11.03
C GLU A 29 -10.37 -6.95 11.04
N VAL A 30 -10.32 -5.80 10.34
CA VAL A 30 -11.47 -4.90 10.19
C VAL A 30 -12.65 -5.60 9.50
N LEU A 31 -12.38 -6.33 8.41
CA LEU A 31 -13.41 -7.05 7.66
C LEU A 31 -13.94 -8.30 8.38
N ARG A 32 -13.25 -8.80 9.41
CA ARG A 32 -13.73 -9.88 10.27
C ARG A 32 -14.49 -9.37 11.50
N HIS A 33 -14.47 -8.06 11.76
CA HIS A 33 -15.12 -7.48 12.92
C HIS A 33 -16.63 -7.34 12.69
N ASP A 34 -17.45 -8.03 13.48
CA ASP A 34 -18.91 -8.11 13.30
C ASP A 34 -19.62 -6.76 13.21
N SER A 35 -19.23 -5.80 14.07
CA SER A 35 -19.84 -4.46 14.04
C SER A 35 -19.56 -3.71 12.72
N ILE A 36 -18.44 -3.98 12.06
CA ILE A 36 -18.07 -3.37 10.78
C ILE A 36 -18.83 -4.03 9.65
N THR A 37 -18.78 -5.36 9.56
CA THR A 37 -19.49 -6.14 8.53
C THR A 37 -21.00 -5.91 8.60
N THR A 38 -21.58 -5.91 9.81
CA THR A 38 -23.01 -5.62 10.03
C THR A 38 -23.39 -4.23 9.51
N ARG A 39 -22.55 -3.21 9.75
CA ARG A 39 -22.82 -1.85 9.24
C ARG A 39 -22.77 -1.80 7.71
N LEU A 40 -21.81 -2.49 7.09
CA LEU A 40 -21.70 -2.58 5.64
C LEU A 40 -22.91 -3.31 5.02
N GLN A 41 -23.31 -4.45 5.61
CA GLN A 41 -24.48 -5.22 5.19
C GLN A 41 -25.77 -4.40 5.34
N ARG A 42 -25.96 -3.68 6.47
CA ARG A 42 -27.11 -2.79 6.67
C ARG A 42 -27.14 -1.66 5.65
N ARG A 43 -25.99 -1.09 5.28
CA ARG A 43 -25.90 -0.07 4.23
C ARG A 43 -26.38 -0.61 2.88
N ASP A 44 -25.95 -1.80 2.51
CA ASP A 44 -26.36 -2.44 1.25
C ASP A 44 -27.83 -2.87 1.29
N GLN A 45 -28.32 -3.36 2.43
CA GLN A 45 -29.72 -3.73 2.61
C GLN A 45 -30.64 -2.51 2.50
N ARG A 46 -30.29 -1.39 3.15
CA ARG A 46 -31.02 -0.13 3.03
C ARG A 46 -31.11 0.32 1.57
N LEU A 47 -30.01 0.21 0.81
CA LEU A 47 -30.02 0.54 -0.61
C LEU A 47 -30.94 -0.38 -1.41
N ARG A 48 -30.92 -1.70 -1.15
CA ARG A 48 -31.85 -2.65 -1.78
C ARG A 48 -33.31 -2.30 -1.52
N ASP A 49 -33.65 -1.95 -0.28
CA ASP A 49 -35.03 -1.66 0.10
C ASP A 49 -35.54 -0.37 -0.56
N ILE A 50 -34.69 0.65 -0.67
CA ILE A 50 -35.00 1.88 -1.44
C ILE A 50 -35.25 1.54 -2.91
N LEU A 51 -34.36 0.76 -3.53
CA LEU A 51 -34.50 0.34 -4.94
C LEU A 51 -35.75 -0.51 -5.19
N ARG A 52 -36.23 -1.28 -4.21
CA ARG A 52 -37.43 -2.12 -4.36
C ARG A 52 -38.72 -1.31 -4.28
N ARG A 53 -38.76 -0.30 -3.40
CA ARG A 53 -39.94 0.53 -3.13
C ARG A 53 -40.21 1.55 -4.24
N ASP A 54 -39.17 2.07 -4.89
CA ASP A 54 -39.31 3.02 -5.99
C ASP A 54 -39.27 2.30 -7.35
N SER A 55 -40.38 2.29 -8.08
CA SER A 55 -40.48 1.60 -9.38
C SER A 55 -39.54 2.17 -10.45
N THR A 56 -39.26 3.47 -10.42
CA THR A 56 -38.37 4.17 -11.37
C THR A 56 -36.92 3.81 -11.08
N LEU A 57 -36.50 3.85 -9.82
CA LEU A 57 -35.17 3.41 -9.41
C LEU A 57 -34.99 1.91 -9.64
N ARG A 58 -36.01 1.09 -9.39
CA ARG A 58 -36.00 -0.34 -9.67
C ARG A 58 -35.74 -0.63 -11.14
N ARG A 59 -36.49 0.01 -12.05
CA ARG A 59 -36.31 -0.14 -13.50
C ARG A 59 -34.89 0.27 -13.94
N ARG A 60 -34.37 1.36 -13.39
CA ARG A 60 -33.07 1.92 -13.80
C ARG A 60 -31.86 1.20 -13.20
N TYR A 61 -31.96 0.75 -11.96
CA TYR A 61 -30.82 0.32 -11.14
C TYR A 61 -30.99 -1.02 -10.44
N GLY A 62 -32.13 -1.69 -10.59
CA GLY A 62 -32.39 -3.01 -10.03
C GLY A 62 -31.28 -4.01 -10.36
N GLY A 63 -31.00 -4.91 -9.41
CA GLY A 63 -30.03 -5.99 -9.56
C GLY A 63 -28.55 -5.56 -9.54
N VAL A 64 -28.20 -4.27 -9.43
CA VAL A 64 -26.78 -3.84 -9.46
C VAL A 64 -25.93 -4.48 -8.35
N LEU A 65 -26.48 -4.61 -7.13
CA LEU A 65 -25.79 -5.24 -6.01
C LEU A 65 -25.66 -6.75 -6.20
N ASP A 66 -26.66 -7.39 -6.82
CA ASP A 66 -26.66 -8.83 -7.04
C ASP A 66 -25.72 -9.20 -8.19
N SER A 67 -25.64 -8.37 -9.24
CA SER A 67 -24.62 -8.49 -10.29
C SER A 67 -23.21 -8.32 -9.74
N LEU A 68 -22.99 -7.39 -8.81
CA LEU A 68 -21.70 -7.24 -8.12
C LEU A 68 -21.38 -8.47 -7.27
N ALA A 69 -22.35 -9.01 -6.53
CA ALA A 69 -22.16 -10.22 -5.73
C ALA A 69 -21.79 -11.43 -6.59
N ALA A 70 -22.50 -11.64 -7.70
CA ALA A 70 -22.19 -12.70 -8.68
C ALA A 70 -20.79 -12.51 -9.30
N LEU A 71 -20.40 -11.26 -9.61
CA LEU A 71 -19.06 -10.95 -10.10
C LEU A 71 -17.97 -11.31 -9.08
N GLN A 72 -18.17 -10.98 -7.80
CA GLN A 72 -17.21 -11.36 -6.75
C GLN A 72 -17.10 -12.88 -6.61
N GLU A 73 -18.19 -13.63 -6.80
CA GLU A 73 -18.16 -15.10 -6.84
C GLU A 73 -17.34 -15.62 -8.03
N SER A 74 -17.49 -15.03 -9.21
CA SER A 74 -16.63 -15.35 -10.36
C SER A 74 -15.14 -15.09 -10.06
N LYS A 75 -14.81 -13.97 -9.42
CA LYS A 75 -13.42 -13.68 -9.00
C LYS A 75 -12.91 -14.68 -7.95
N ARG A 76 -13.77 -15.14 -7.04
CA ARG A 76 -13.41 -16.18 -6.06
C ARG A 76 -13.03 -17.50 -6.71
N ARG A 77 -13.69 -17.89 -7.80
CA ARG A 77 -13.30 -19.10 -8.58
C ARG A 77 -11.90 -18.99 -9.18
N LEU A 78 -11.44 -17.78 -9.50
CA LEU A 78 -10.08 -17.51 -9.97
C LEU A 78 -9.05 -17.33 -8.84
N ALA A 79 -9.40 -17.49 -7.56
CA ALA A 79 -8.50 -17.18 -6.45
C ALA A 79 -7.23 -18.05 -6.43
N SER A 80 -7.28 -19.29 -6.92
CA SER A 80 -6.10 -20.15 -7.04
C SER A 80 -5.17 -19.66 -8.16
N ALA A 81 -5.72 -19.42 -9.36
CA ALA A 81 -4.96 -18.86 -10.48
C ALA A 81 -4.38 -17.47 -10.16
N HIS A 82 -5.14 -16.62 -9.47
CA HIS A 82 -4.67 -15.31 -9.01
C HIS A 82 -3.51 -15.40 -8.01
N ARG A 83 -3.46 -16.44 -7.15
CA ARG A 83 -2.31 -16.67 -6.26
C ARG A 83 -1.06 -17.15 -7.01
N ALA A 84 -1.23 -17.88 -8.11
CA ALA A 84 -0.14 -18.39 -8.93
C ALA A 84 0.41 -17.33 -9.90
N PHE A 85 -0.47 -16.57 -10.56
CA PHE A 85 -0.11 -15.71 -11.70
C PHE A 85 -0.34 -14.20 -11.46
N GLY A 86 -1.09 -13.84 -10.41
CA GLY A 86 -1.46 -12.46 -10.15
C GLY A 86 -0.27 -11.58 -9.73
N MET A 87 -0.16 -10.40 -10.35
CA MET A 87 0.89 -9.42 -10.07
C MET A 87 0.74 -8.65 -8.74
N PHE A 88 -0.09 -9.09 -7.78
CA PHE A 88 -0.42 -8.27 -6.60
C PHE A 88 0.75 -8.08 -5.61
N GLU A 89 1.82 -8.87 -5.71
CA GLU A 89 3.08 -8.68 -4.96
C GLU A 89 4.16 -7.97 -5.80
N ALA A 90 3.79 -7.45 -6.97
CA ALA A 90 4.67 -6.62 -7.77
C ALA A 90 4.88 -5.30 -7.04
N ARG A 91 6.04 -5.19 -6.39
CA ARG A 91 6.94 -4.04 -6.56
C ARG A 91 8.29 -4.26 -5.91
N ALA A 92 8.36 -4.60 -4.62
CA ALA A 92 9.64 -4.69 -3.91
C ALA A 92 10.07 -6.12 -3.54
N TYR A 93 9.13 -7.04 -3.28
CA TYR A 93 9.38 -8.32 -2.61
C TYR A 93 8.98 -9.57 -3.43
N GLY A 94 8.66 -9.44 -4.72
CA GLY A 94 8.41 -10.58 -5.61
C GLY A 94 9.56 -10.82 -6.59
N SER A 95 9.77 -12.07 -7.03
CA SER A 95 10.78 -12.48 -8.03
C SER A 95 10.73 -11.61 -9.29
N ARG A 96 11.88 -11.06 -9.72
CA ARG A 96 12.00 -10.33 -11.00
C ARG A 96 11.88 -11.28 -12.18
N THR A 97 12.54 -12.43 -12.12
CA THR A 97 12.53 -13.43 -13.20
C THR A 97 11.10 -13.88 -13.50
N PHE A 98 10.31 -14.21 -12.46
CA PHE A 98 8.91 -14.59 -12.65
C PHE A 98 8.04 -13.42 -13.16
N GLN A 99 8.30 -12.19 -12.70
CA GLN A 99 7.59 -11.00 -13.17
C GLN A 99 7.83 -10.74 -14.65
N ARG A 100 9.08 -10.86 -15.13
CA ARG A 100 9.42 -10.72 -16.55
C ARG A 100 8.69 -11.77 -17.38
N LEU A 101 8.70 -13.01 -16.92
CA LEU A 101 8.01 -14.11 -17.60
C LEU A 101 6.50 -13.86 -17.72
N VAL A 102 5.83 -13.51 -16.63
CA VAL A 102 4.39 -13.21 -16.63
C VAL A 102 4.06 -11.98 -17.46
N ARG A 103 4.90 -10.94 -17.42
CA ARG A 103 4.73 -9.72 -18.23
C ARG A 103 4.81 -10.03 -19.72
N ALA A 104 5.82 -10.78 -20.14
CA ALA A 104 6.02 -11.15 -21.54
C ALA A 104 4.81 -11.89 -22.11
N PHE A 105 4.16 -12.77 -21.33
CA PHE A 105 2.93 -13.44 -21.76
C PHE A 105 1.68 -12.56 -21.72
N ARG A 106 1.68 -11.46 -20.97
CA ARG A 106 0.57 -10.51 -20.90
C ARG A 106 0.63 -9.46 -22.02
N GLU A 107 1.82 -8.96 -22.34
CA GLU A 107 2.03 -7.84 -23.27
C GLU A 107 1.95 -8.24 -24.75
N ASP A 108 1.84 -9.53 -25.06
CA ASP A 108 1.61 -10.08 -26.41
C ASP A 108 0.19 -9.77 -26.98
N THR A 109 -0.56 -8.87 -26.35
CA THR A 109 -1.73 -8.20 -26.94
C THR A 109 -1.29 -6.86 -27.54
N THR A 110 -0.88 -6.87 -28.81
CA THR A 110 -0.87 -5.84 -29.89
C THR A 110 -1.06 -4.33 -29.68
N ASP A 111 -1.38 -3.81 -28.50
CA ASP A 111 -1.39 -2.38 -28.18
C ASP A 111 -0.25 -2.05 -27.22
N GLY A 112 0.78 -1.39 -27.75
CA GLY A 112 1.96 -0.86 -27.06
C GLY A 112 1.66 0.25 -26.04
N THR A 113 0.64 0.10 -25.21
CA THR A 113 0.45 0.94 -24.02
C THR A 113 1.07 0.24 -22.81
N SER A 114 2.33 0.61 -22.57
CA SER A 114 3.08 0.35 -21.34
C SER A 114 2.19 0.56 -20.11
N ALA A 115 1.72 -0.53 -19.51
CA ALA A 115 0.89 -0.50 -18.31
C ALA A 115 1.52 -1.40 -17.25
N LEU A 116 2.77 -1.05 -16.91
CA LEU A 116 3.46 -1.12 -15.61
C LEU A 116 4.95 -0.86 -15.87
N GLN A 117 5.40 0.39 -15.97
CA GLN A 117 6.82 0.66 -15.72
C GLN A 117 7.13 0.15 -14.30
N PRO A 118 8.02 -0.83 -14.13
CA PRO A 118 8.41 -1.26 -12.80
C PRO A 118 9.19 -0.12 -12.15
N ALA A 119 8.84 0.19 -10.91
CA ALA A 119 9.80 0.83 -10.02
C ALA A 119 10.96 -0.15 -9.82
N GLY A 120 12.06 0.09 -10.55
CA GLY A 120 13.34 -0.62 -10.52
C GLY A 120 13.27 -2.07 -10.98
N ASP A 121 13.77 -2.39 -12.18
CA ASP A 121 14.04 -3.77 -12.63
C ASP A 121 15.47 -4.22 -12.26
N ALA A 122 16.09 -3.53 -11.29
CA ALA A 122 17.45 -3.80 -10.85
C ALA A 122 17.60 -5.27 -10.42
N ALA A 123 18.73 -5.86 -10.83
CA ALA A 123 19.12 -7.20 -10.43
C ALA A 123 19.13 -7.33 -8.90
N ARG A 124 18.69 -8.48 -8.39
CA ARG A 124 18.76 -8.81 -6.97
C ARG A 124 19.92 -9.78 -6.72
N PRO A 125 20.43 -9.84 -5.47
CA PRO A 125 21.36 -10.90 -5.09
C PRO A 125 20.77 -12.28 -5.46
N PRO A 126 21.53 -13.15 -6.16
CA PRO A 126 21.01 -14.41 -6.72
C PRO A 126 20.30 -15.29 -5.69
N ALA A 127 20.82 -15.39 -4.46
CA ALA A 127 20.18 -16.17 -3.38
C ALA A 127 18.78 -15.66 -3.03
N VAL A 128 18.56 -14.35 -3.04
CA VAL A 128 17.24 -13.74 -2.77
C VAL A 128 16.29 -14.00 -3.93
N GLU A 129 16.76 -13.82 -5.17
CA GLU A 129 15.95 -14.08 -6.35
C GLU A 129 15.55 -15.57 -6.45
N THR A 130 16.47 -16.49 -6.18
CA THR A 130 16.20 -17.94 -6.10
C THR A 130 15.13 -18.26 -5.06
N ALA A 131 15.23 -17.70 -3.84
CA ALA A 131 14.23 -17.95 -2.80
C ALA A 131 12.83 -17.43 -3.20
N LEU A 132 12.77 -16.24 -3.80
CA LEU A 132 11.53 -15.64 -4.28
C LEU A 132 10.93 -16.41 -5.46
N LEU A 133 11.76 -16.85 -6.41
CA LEU A 133 11.32 -17.63 -7.56
C LEU A 133 10.86 -19.02 -7.12
N ALA A 134 11.54 -19.66 -6.17
CA ALA A 134 11.12 -20.93 -5.59
C ALA A 134 9.73 -20.83 -4.92
N ASP A 135 9.46 -19.74 -4.19
CA ASP A 135 8.12 -19.47 -3.64
C ASP A 135 7.07 -19.36 -4.76
N ARG A 136 7.40 -18.72 -5.88
CA ARG A 136 6.50 -18.62 -7.03
C ARG A 136 6.26 -19.95 -7.71
N LEU A 137 7.29 -20.72 -7.99
CA LEU A 137 7.15 -22.05 -8.57
C LEU A 137 6.32 -22.96 -7.68
N ARG A 138 6.44 -22.86 -6.35
CA ARG A 138 5.57 -23.59 -5.40
C ARG A 138 4.10 -23.19 -5.52
N ARG A 139 3.78 -21.91 -5.62
CA ARG A 139 2.39 -21.44 -5.81
C ARG A 139 1.80 -21.89 -7.15
N VAL A 140 2.61 -21.92 -8.21
CA VAL A 140 2.21 -22.46 -9.51
C VAL A 140 1.98 -23.97 -9.40
N GLN A 141 2.88 -24.71 -8.74
CA GLN A 141 2.72 -26.13 -8.47
C GLN A 141 1.42 -26.43 -7.71
N GLU A 142 1.12 -25.70 -6.64
CA GLU A 142 -0.12 -25.82 -5.86
C GLU A 142 -1.36 -25.58 -6.73
N HIS A 143 -1.33 -24.58 -7.62
CA HIS A 143 -2.43 -24.31 -8.54
C HIS A 143 -2.62 -25.43 -9.57
N LEU A 144 -1.51 -26.02 -10.04
CA LEU A 144 -1.49 -27.07 -11.05
C LEU A 144 -1.55 -28.49 -10.47
N GLN A 145 -1.79 -28.66 -9.17
CA GLN A 145 -1.72 -29.95 -8.48
C GLN A 145 -2.61 -31.05 -9.11
N SER A 146 -3.75 -30.66 -9.72
CA SER A 146 -4.64 -31.59 -10.42
C SER A 146 -4.14 -32.01 -11.80
N ASP A 147 -3.11 -31.35 -12.34
CA ASP A 147 -2.47 -31.61 -13.62
C ASP A 147 -1.03 -32.10 -13.40
N SER A 148 -0.90 -33.37 -13.01
CA SER A 148 0.40 -33.97 -12.67
C SER A 148 1.39 -33.95 -13.85
N ALA A 149 0.90 -33.94 -15.10
CA ALA A 149 1.75 -33.83 -16.27
C ALA A 149 2.35 -32.42 -16.39
N ALA A 150 1.56 -31.37 -16.18
CA ALA A 150 2.06 -30.00 -16.14
C ALA A 150 3.04 -29.78 -14.98
N VAL A 151 2.76 -30.32 -13.79
CA VAL A 151 3.67 -30.20 -12.64
C VAL A 151 5.02 -30.89 -12.93
N ARG A 152 5.00 -32.09 -13.51
CA ARG A 152 6.23 -32.79 -13.90
C ARG A 152 7.05 -32.00 -14.93
N ARG A 153 6.40 -31.38 -15.92
CA ARG A 153 7.08 -30.53 -16.91
C ARG A 153 7.61 -29.22 -16.30
N LEU A 154 6.84 -28.59 -15.42
CA LEU A 154 7.19 -27.35 -14.74
C LEU A 154 8.49 -27.50 -13.92
N LEU A 155 8.58 -28.59 -13.16
CA LEU A 155 9.67 -28.83 -12.23
C LEU A 155 10.78 -29.71 -12.80
N ASN A 156 10.52 -30.45 -13.87
CA ASN A 156 11.45 -31.38 -14.51
C ASN A 156 12.10 -32.36 -13.51
N GLY A 157 11.32 -32.89 -12.57
CA GLY A 157 11.79 -33.81 -11.53
C GLY A 157 12.54 -33.16 -10.36
N GLN A 158 12.76 -31.85 -10.40
CA GLN A 158 13.45 -31.09 -9.35
C GLN A 158 12.45 -30.57 -8.29
N SER A 159 12.96 -30.17 -7.13
CA SER A 159 12.19 -29.34 -6.20
C SER A 159 12.02 -27.91 -6.76
N PRO A 160 11.01 -27.13 -6.29
CA PRO A 160 10.89 -25.72 -6.66
C PRO A 160 12.16 -24.88 -6.38
N GLY A 161 12.94 -25.25 -5.36
CA GLY A 161 14.19 -24.59 -5.01
C GLY A 161 15.30 -24.85 -6.02
N GLU A 162 15.53 -26.11 -6.36
CA GLU A 162 16.52 -26.51 -7.36
C GLU A 162 16.16 -25.97 -8.75
N ARG A 163 14.88 -26.01 -9.12
CA ARG A 163 14.39 -25.45 -10.38
C ARG A 163 14.61 -23.95 -10.46
N ALA A 164 14.33 -23.23 -9.36
CA ALA A 164 14.57 -21.80 -9.29
C ALA A 164 16.06 -21.46 -9.38
N ALA A 165 16.93 -22.21 -8.69
CA ALA A 165 18.37 -21.99 -8.73
C ALA A 165 18.93 -22.14 -10.16
N SER A 166 18.53 -23.19 -10.88
CA SER A 166 18.92 -23.40 -12.28
C SER A 166 18.48 -22.26 -13.21
N ILE A 167 17.28 -21.71 -12.99
CA ILE A 167 16.77 -20.59 -13.79
C ILE A 167 17.53 -19.30 -13.47
N VAL A 168 17.76 -18.99 -12.19
CA VAL A 168 18.48 -17.76 -11.80
C VAL A 168 19.94 -17.78 -12.25
N ASP A 169 20.56 -18.95 -12.29
CA ASP A 169 21.96 -19.12 -12.68
C ASP A 169 22.19 -19.00 -14.20
N ALA A 170 21.29 -19.57 -15.01
CA ALA A 170 21.56 -19.79 -16.43
C ALA A 170 20.45 -19.32 -17.40
N SER A 171 19.33 -18.78 -16.93
CA SER A 171 18.25 -18.30 -17.80
C SER A 171 18.48 -16.87 -18.26
N VAL A 172 18.11 -16.58 -19.50
CA VAL A 172 18.00 -15.22 -20.03
C VAL A 172 17.04 -14.35 -19.22
N LEU A 173 16.06 -14.94 -18.52
CA LEU A 173 15.11 -14.20 -17.68
C LEU A 173 15.73 -13.65 -16.38
N ALA A 174 16.92 -14.11 -15.99
CA ALA A 174 17.67 -13.55 -14.88
C ALA A 174 18.25 -12.17 -15.23
N ASP A 175 18.58 -11.96 -16.50
CA ASP A 175 19.13 -10.71 -17.02
C ASP A 175 18.04 -9.61 -17.07
N PRO A 176 18.25 -8.44 -16.42
CA PRO A 176 17.34 -7.30 -16.52
C PRO A 176 17.25 -6.68 -17.92
N ASP A 177 18.28 -6.84 -18.75
CA ASP A 177 18.38 -6.22 -20.06
C ASP A 177 17.93 -7.15 -21.18
N TYR A 178 17.54 -8.40 -20.85
CA TYR A 178 17.03 -9.34 -21.82
C TYR A 178 15.74 -8.85 -22.47
N ALA A 179 15.80 -8.69 -23.79
CA ALA A 179 14.66 -8.47 -24.66
C ALA A 179 14.51 -9.68 -25.60
N PRO A 180 13.33 -10.32 -25.65
CA PRO A 180 13.13 -11.43 -26.57
C PRO A 180 13.10 -10.94 -28.02
N ASP A 181 13.88 -11.59 -28.88
CA ASP A 181 13.83 -11.36 -30.33
C ASP A 181 12.71 -12.23 -30.95
N GLY A 182 11.60 -11.59 -31.31
CA GLY A 182 10.47 -12.24 -31.99
C GLY A 182 9.44 -12.89 -31.05
N ALA A 183 8.67 -13.84 -31.58
CA ALA A 183 7.49 -14.40 -30.89
C ALA A 183 7.83 -15.37 -29.74
N ARG A 184 9.10 -15.79 -29.60
CA ARG A 184 9.51 -16.77 -28.59
C ARG A 184 10.18 -16.05 -27.41
N ILE A 185 9.46 -16.00 -26.29
CA ILE A 185 9.87 -15.28 -25.06
C ILE A 185 11.09 -15.89 -24.39
N VAL A 186 11.25 -17.21 -24.47
CA VAL A 186 12.36 -17.95 -23.86
C VAL A 186 12.95 -18.93 -24.88
N PRO A 187 14.27 -18.92 -25.14
CA PRO A 187 14.91 -19.86 -26.07
C PRO A 187 14.64 -21.32 -25.71
N PRO A 188 14.59 -22.25 -26.69
CA PRO A 188 14.28 -23.66 -26.42
C PRO A 188 15.22 -24.34 -25.41
N ASP A 189 16.51 -24.00 -25.45
CA ASP A 189 17.55 -24.61 -24.62
C ASP A 189 17.70 -23.93 -23.24
N ASP A 190 16.93 -22.88 -22.98
CA ASP A 190 16.98 -22.15 -21.72
C ASP A 190 16.31 -22.96 -20.58
N PRO A 191 16.87 -22.98 -19.36
CA PRO A 191 16.28 -23.71 -18.23
C PRO A 191 14.87 -23.22 -17.85
N ALA A 192 14.45 -22.02 -18.24
CA ALA A 192 13.09 -21.53 -18.04
C ALA A 192 12.11 -21.92 -19.16
N ALA A 193 12.56 -22.54 -20.27
CA ALA A 193 11.72 -22.84 -21.43
C ALA A 193 10.51 -23.72 -21.08
N ALA A 194 10.74 -24.82 -20.35
CA ALA A 194 9.64 -25.70 -19.93
C ALA A 194 8.67 -25.00 -18.96
N VAL A 195 9.17 -24.06 -18.14
CA VAL A 195 8.32 -23.25 -17.26
C VAL A 195 7.46 -22.32 -18.10
N ALA A 196 8.07 -21.59 -19.05
CA ALA A 196 7.41 -20.73 -20.00
C ALA A 196 6.30 -21.45 -20.77
N ASP A 197 6.57 -22.64 -21.31
CA ASP A 197 5.60 -23.42 -22.08
C ASP A 197 4.40 -23.88 -21.23
N VAL A 198 4.64 -24.28 -19.97
CA VAL A 198 3.57 -24.71 -19.07
C VAL A 198 2.71 -23.52 -18.64
N ILE A 199 3.33 -22.40 -18.26
CA ILE A 199 2.58 -21.29 -17.66
C ILE A 199 2.02 -20.31 -18.69
N GLY A 200 2.65 -20.14 -19.86
CA GLY A 200 2.31 -19.10 -20.83
C GLY A 200 0.85 -19.07 -21.25
N PRO A 201 0.29 -20.18 -21.78
CA PRO A 201 -1.13 -20.26 -22.12
C PRO A 201 -2.06 -20.01 -20.92
N ARG A 202 -1.65 -20.44 -19.72
CA ARG A 202 -2.45 -20.29 -18.48
C ARG A 202 -2.44 -18.86 -17.96
N VAL A 203 -1.30 -18.18 -18.06
CA VAL A 203 -1.15 -16.76 -17.74
C VAL A 203 -2.04 -15.94 -18.67
N ARG A 204 -1.99 -16.17 -19.99
CA ARG A 204 -2.86 -15.49 -20.96
C ARG A 204 -4.34 -15.67 -20.62
N SER A 205 -4.78 -16.94 -20.49
CA SER A 205 -6.16 -17.26 -20.15
C SER A 205 -6.62 -16.62 -18.83
N PHE A 206 -5.77 -16.63 -17.80
CA PHE A 206 -6.07 -15.99 -16.52
C PHE A 206 -6.25 -14.47 -16.66
N TYR A 207 -5.33 -13.78 -17.34
CA TYR A 207 -5.41 -12.32 -17.50
C TYR A 207 -6.58 -11.91 -18.42
N ASP A 208 -6.89 -12.67 -19.47
CA ASP A 208 -8.07 -12.43 -20.32
C ASP A 208 -9.37 -12.45 -19.51
N GLU A 209 -9.54 -13.48 -18.67
CA GLU A 209 -10.72 -13.60 -17.81
C GLU A 209 -10.71 -12.54 -16.71
N TRP A 210 -9.56 -12.34 -16.05
CA TRP A 210 -9.42 -11.36 -14.98
C TRP A 210 -9.72 -9.94 -15.46
N ASP A 211 -9.18 -9.53 -16.61
CA ASP A 211 -9.40 -8.22 -17.18
C ASP A 211 -10.85 -8.01 -17.63
N ARG A 212 -11.50 -9.06 -18.17
CA ARG A 212 -12.94 -9.04 -18.45
C ARG A 212 -13.74 -8.80 -17.17
N LEU A 213 -13.42 -9.50 -16.08
CA LEU A 213 -14.07 -9.32 -14.79
C LEU A 213 -13.81 -7.91 -14.22
N MET A 214 -12.58 -7.41 -14.29
CA MET A 214 -12.22 -6.05 -13.84
C MET A 214 -12.92 -4.96 -14.66
N ARG A 215 -13.04 -5.11 -15.98
CA ARG A 215 -13.84 -4.19 -16.83
C ARG A 215 -15.31 -4.18 -16.40
N THR A 216 -15.86 -5.35 -16.11
CA THR A 216 -17.24 -5.49 -15.62
C THR A 216 -17.40 -4.86 -14.24
N GLU A 217 -16.45 -5.07 -13.33
CA GLU A 217 -16.41 -4.48 -11.99
C GLU A 217 -16.42 -2.96 -12.04
N ARG A 218 -15.59 -2.35 -12.89
CA ARG A 218 -15.55 -0.90 -13.09
C ARG A 218 -16.90 -0.36 -13.55
N ARG A 219 -17.54 -1.01 -14.53
CA ARG A 219 -18.87 -0.62 -15.04
C ARG A 219 -19.95 -0.71 -13.96
N LEU A 220 -20.00 -1.83 -13.23
CA LEU A 220 -20.96 -2.05 -12.15
C LEU A 220 -20.73 -1.10 -10.97
N THR A 221 -19.47 -0.85 -10.60
CA THR A 221 -19.11 0.09 -9.53
C THR A 221 -19.46 1.53 -9.89
N ALA A 222 -19.22 1.95 -11.14
CA ALA A 222 -19.67 3.24 -11.65
C ALA A 222 -21.20 3.36 -11.63
N ARG A 223 -21.91 2.27 -11.97
CA ARG A 223 -23.38 2.21 -11.85
C ARG A 223 -23.82 2.34 -10.40
N LEU A 224 -23.23 1.59 -9.47
CA LEU A 224 -23.50 1.68 -8.03
C LEU A 224 -23.26 3.10 -7.48
N ALA A 225 -22.17 3.75 -7.90
CA ALA A 225 -21.89 5.14 -7.53
C ALA A 225 -22.98 6.11 -8.01
N ARG A 226 -23.50 5.92 -9.24
CA ARG A 226 -24.66 6.69 -9.73
C ARG A 226 -25.90 6.43 -8.87
N VAL A 227 -26.19 5.17 -8.53
CA VAL A 227 -27.33 4.84 -7.66
C VAL A 227 -27.23 5.58 -6.33
N ARG A 228 -26.06 5.51 -5.68
CA ARG A 228 -25.84 6.14 -4.38
C ARG A 228 -26.06 7.65 -4.43
N ARG A 229 -25.57 8.33 -5.48
CA ARG A 229 -25.82 9.77 -5.68
C ARG A 229 -27.29 10.11 -5.94
N THR A 230 -28.03 9.24 -6.61
CA THR A 230 -29.47 9.45 -6.85
C THR A 230 -30.30 9.25 -5.58
N VAL A 231 -29.94 8.25 -4.77
CA VAL A 231 -30.65 7.91 -3.52
C VAL A 231 -30.31 8.86 -2.38
N ASP A 232 -29.05 9.27 -2.30
CA ASP A 232 -28.55 10.21 -1.32
C ASP A 232 -27.75 11.29 -2.05
N PRO A 233 -28.38 12.44 -2.34
CA PRO A 233 -27.73 13.55 -3.05
C PRO A 233 -26.82 14.35 -2.12
N THR A 234 -26.69 13.98 -0.83
CA THR A 234 -25.64 14.53 0.02
C THR A 234 -24.32 14.40 -0.74
N PRO A 235 -23.49 15.44 -0.81
CA PRO A 235 -22.25 15.40 -1.59
C PRO A 235 -21.33 14.27 -1.11
N VAL A 236 -21.45 13.09 -1.72
CA VAL A 236 -20.50 12.00 -1.57
C VAL A 236 -19.28 12.43 -2.37
N ARG A 237 -18.31 13.04 -1.69
CA ARG A 237 -17.06 13.49 -2.31
C ARG A 237 -16.42 12.32 -3.04
N GLY A 238 -16.33 12.44 -4.36
CA GLY A 238 -15.91 11.37 -5.25
C GLY A 238 -14.49 10.89 -4.95
N GLY A 239 -14.31 9.58 -4.96
CA GLY A 239 -13.00 8.93 -4.96
C GLY A 239 -12.34 9.09 -6.32
N GLY A 240 -11.39 10.00 -6.39
CA GLY A 240 -10.41 10.15 -7.46
C GLY A 240 -9.06 10.47 -6.82
N ASP A 241 -8.03 9.76 -7.26
CA ASP A 241 -6.66 10.09 -6.85
C ASP A 241 -6.29 11.40 -7.56
N ARG A 242 -5.73 12.37 -6.83
CA ARG A 242 -5.26 13.70 -7.33
C ARG A 242 -6.29 14.85 -7.42
N VAL A 243 -7.31 14.86 -6.57
CA VAL A 243 -8.14 16.08 -6.36
C VAL A 243 -7.85 16.64 -4.97
N LEU A 244 -7.66 17.95 -4.86
CA LEU A 244 -7.50 18.64 -3.57
C LEU A 244 -8.75 18.40 -2.72
N ARG A 245 -8.56 17.99 -1.46
CA ARG A 245 -9.63 17.77 -0.50
C ARG A 245 -9.27 18.38 0.84
N LEU A 246 -10.30 18.83 1.55
CA LEU A 246 -10.21 19.40 2.88
C LEU A 246 -11.05 18.55 3.83
N THR A 247 -10.49 18.19 4.98
CA THR A 247 -11.23 17.58 6.10
C THR A 247 -10.94 18.39 7.34
N ASP A 248 -11.98 18.66 8.11
CA ASP A 248 -11.90 19.32 9.40
C ASP A 248 -12.09 18.32 10.54
N GLY A 249 -11.76 18.75 11.75
CA GLY A 249 -11.76 17.92 12.94
C GLY A 249 -11.22 18.69 14.13
N ARG A 250 -10.97 17.97 15.22
CA ARG A 250 -10.43 18.52 16.46
C ARG A 250 -9.23 17.71 16.91
N ALA A 251 -8.27 18.34 17.59
CA ALA A 251 -7.24 17.63 18.33
C ALA A 251 -7.90 16.84 19.48
N LEU A 252 -7.97 15.51 19.34
CA LEU A 252 -8.71 14.66 20.26
C LEU A 252 -7.94 13.37 20.51
N GLY A 253 -7.87 12.99 21.79
CA GLY A 253 -7.38 11.68 22.20
C GLY A 253 -8.27 10.54 21.70
N TYR A 254 -7.81 9.30 21.84
CA TYR A 254 -8.54 8.11 21.40
C TYR A 254 -8.24 6.89 22.27
N PRO A 255 -9.15 5.90 22.37
CA PRO A 255 -8.87 4.66 23.08
C PRO A 255 -7.70 3.90 22.44
N TYR A 256 -6.73 3.51 23.26
CA TYR A 256 -5.49 2.88 22.84
C TYR A 256 -5.00 1.91 23.93
N ASN A 257 -4.78 0.63 23.59
CA ASN A 257 -4.21 -0.39 24.49
C ASN A 257 -4.84 -0.45 25.89
N GLY A 258 -6.17 -0.42 25.99
CA GLY A 258 -6.89 -0.44 27.28
C GLY A 258 -6.83 0.87 28.07
N THR A 259 -6.21 1.91 27.51
CA THR A 259 -6.14 3.28 28.06
C THR A 259 -6.61 4.31 27.03
N MET A 260 -6.32 5.59 27.26
CA MET A 260 -6.57 6.71 26.35
C MET A 260 -5.25 7.32 25.91
N ALA A 261 -5.02 7.35 24.59
CA ALA A 261 -3.95 8.15 24.02
C ALA A 261 -4.36 9.64 24.04
N PRO A 262 -3.52 10.55 24.57
CA PRO A 262 -3.79 11.98 24.55
C PRO A 262 -3.71 12.55 23.12
N PRO A 263 -4.30 13.73 22.86
CA PRO A 263 -4.21 14.40 21.57
C PRO A 263 -2.81 14.88 21.21
N PHE A 264 -1.91 15.04 22.20
CA PHE A 264 -0.54 15.49 22.00
C PHE A 264 0.42 14.56 22.74
N THR A 265 1.54 14.23 22.10
CA THR A 265 2.72 13.66 22.77
C THR A 265 3.74 14.75 23.00
N THR A 266 4.69 14.55 23.91
CA THR A 266 5.76 15.52 24.19
C THR A 266 7.14 14.87 23.98
N LEU A 267 8.19 15.69 23.97
CA LEU A 267 9.56 15.19 23.95
C LEU A 267 9.91 14.37 25.20
N TYR A 268 9.29 14.63 26.36
CA TYR A 268 9.43 13.75 27.53
C TYR A 268 9.09 12.29 27.20
N GLY A 269 8.03 12.06 26.40
CA GLY A 269 7.64 10.72 25.97
C GLY A 269 8.71 10.06 25.08
N LEU A 270 9.35 10.83 24.20
CA LEU A 270 10.45 10.33 23.35
C LEU A 270 11.63 9.87 24.20
N TYR A 271 12.12 10.72 25.11
CA TYR A 271 13.26 10.38 25.96
C TYR A 271 12.94 9.23 26.93
N GLY A 272 11.74 9.23 27.53
CA GLY A 272 11.28 8.14 28.40
C GLY A 272 11.28 6.78 27.69
N GLN A 273 10.78 6.72 26.45
CA GLN A 273 10.84 5.49 25.65
C GLN A 273 12.26 5.06 25.34
N SER A 274 13.13 5.99 24.97
CA SER A 274 14.53 5.66 24.67
C SER A 274 15.31 5.12 25.87
N GLN A 275 14.96 5.55 27.08
CA GLN A 275 15.56 5.05 28.32
C GLN A 275 14.96 3.72 28.78
N SER A 276 13.73 3.42 28.36
CA SER A 276 13.02 2.19 28.74
C SER A 276 13.44 0.98 27.90
N VAL A 277 14.21 1.18 26.82
CA VAL A 277 14.64 0.11 25.90
C VAL A 277 16.14 0.19 25.71
N GLU A 278 16.86 -0.83 26.13
CA GLU A 278 18.32 -0.90 26.00
C GLU A 278 18.78 -1.24 24.57
N GLY A 279 20.04 -0.88 24.27
CA GLY A 279 20.75 -1.27 23.05
C GLY A 279 20.35 -0.52 21.77
N ASP A 280 20.83 -1.02 20.64
CA ASP A 280 20.57 -0.49 19.28
C ASP A 280 19.15 -0.85 18.78
N SER A 281 18.15 -0.54 19.59
CA SER A 281 16.74 -0.74 19.25
C SER A 281 16.21 0.38 18.36
N ALA A 282 15.01 0.20 17.80
CA ALA A 282 14.30 1.26 17.08
C ALA A 282 13.98 2.51 17.95
N TRP A 283 14.15 2.41 19.27
CA TRP A 283 13.96 3.50 20.23
C TRP A 283 15.28 4.18 20.63
N ALA A 284 16.43 3.69 20.14
CA ALA A 284 17.72 4.30 20.42
C ALA A 284 17.80 5.71 19.81
N LEU A 285 18.11 6.70 20.65
CA LEU A 285 18.28 8.07 20.18
C LEU A 285 19.63 8.26 19.47
N PRO A 286 19.65 8.91 18.29
CA PRO A 286 20.90 9.31 17.64
C PRO A 286 21.77 10.14 18.57
N ALA A 287 23.10 10.10 18.38
CA ALA A 287 24.05 10.81 19.25
C ALA A 287 23.72 12.31 19.42
N ARG A 288 23.25 12.97 18.35
CA ARG A 288 22.83 14.38 18.38
C ARG A 288 21.65 14.63 19.32
N TRP A 289 20.67 13.74 19.36
CA TRP A 289 19.54 13.81 20.29
C TRP A 289 19.94 13.51 21.75
N ARG A 290 20.98 12.68 21.95
CA ARG A 290 21.55 12.42 23.30
C ARG A 290 22.35 13.61 23.83
N ARG A 291 22.97 14.39 22.94
CA ARG A 291 23.79 15.58 23.24
C ARG A 291 23.01 16.89 23.09
N SER A 292 21.69 16.85 22.97
CA SER A 292 20.86 18.04 22.79
C SER A 292 21.19 19.09 23.85
N SER A 293 21.13 20.37 23.48
CA SER A 293 21.45 21.47 24.40
C SER A 293 20.59 21.44 25.67
N THR A 294 21.06 22.10 26.74
CA THR A 294 20.29 22.30 27.98
C THR A 294 18.98 23.04 27.77
N ASP A 295 18.83 23.71 26.62
CA ASP A 295 17.70 24.57 26.28
C ASP A 295 16.57 23.79 25.58
N LEU A 296 16.69 22.46 25.48
CA LEU A 296 15.61 21.62 24.96
C LEU A 296 14.44 21.56 25.94
N ASP A 297 13.40 22.38 25.72
CA ASP A 297 12.14 22.26 26.46
C ASP A 297 11.44 20.96 26.05
N ARG A 298 11.53 19.96 26.93
CA ARG A 298 10.93 18.63 26.68
C ARG A 298 9.42 18.58 26.86
N SER A 299 8.81 19.64 27.39
CA SER A 299 7.37 19.73 27.60
C SER A 299 6.61 20.05 26.31
N VAL A 300 7.29 20.57 25.28
CA VAL A 300 6.63 20.97 24.04
C VAL A 300 5.97 19.78 23.33
N PRO A 301 4.80 19.98 22.72
CA PRO A 301 4.17 18.96 21.89
C PRO A 301 5.05 18.57 20.70
N LEU A 302 5.24 17.26 20.52
CA LEU A 302 6.02 16.67 19.44
C LEU A 302 5.13 16.15 18.31
N ASN A 303 4.11 15.37 18.64
CA ASN A 303 3.13 14.86 17.69
C ASN A 303 1.72 15.22 18.17
N LEU A 304 0.80 15.32 17.22
CA LEU A 304 -0.61 15.52 17.49
C LEU A 304 -1.50 14.47 16.80
N ALA A 305 -2.64 14.19 17.42
CA ALA A 305 -3.70 13.35 16.91
C ALA A 305 -4.98 14.18 16.70
N VAL A 306 -5.49 14.20 15.47
CA VAL A 306 -6.69 14.96 15.10
C VAL A 306 -7.77 14.04 14.52
N SER A 307 -9.03 14.37 14.77
CA SER A 307 -10.20 13.57 14.38
C SER A 307 -10.68 13.79 12.95
N THR A 308 -9.81 14.30 12.07
CA THR A 308 -10.08 14.45 10.65
C THR A 308 -10.22 13.09 9.97
N ASP A 309 -10.80 13.04 8.77
CA ASP A 309 -10.89 11.79 7.99
C ASP A 309 -9.51 11.43 7.43
N PRO A 310 -8.88 10.32 7.87
CA PRO A 310 -7.57 9.92 7.36
C PRO A 310 -7.61 9.51 5.88
N ALA A 311 -8.79 9.16 5.33
CA ALA A 311 -8.93 8.84 3.91
C ALA A 311 -8.74 10.06 2.99
N VAL A 312 -8.86 11.27 3.54
CA VAL A 312 -8.70 12.53 2.81
C VAL A 312 -7.24 12.97 2.74
N GLN A 313 -6.36 12.38 3.53
CA GLN A 313 -5.03 12.92 3.77
C GLN A 313 -3.91 12.17 3.08
N THR A 314 -2.83 12.91 2.89
CA THR A 314 -1.57 12.42 2.35
C THR A 314 -0.46 12.77 3.34
N ASN A 315 0.55 11.92 3.44
CA ASN A 315 1.78 12.27 4.16
C ASN A 315 2.35 13.57 3.58
N GLY A 316 2.71 14.50 4.46
CA GLY A 316 3.15 15.85 4.08
C GLY A 316 2.04 16.90 3.98
N ALA A 317 0.76 16.53 4.14
CA ALA A 317 -0.32 17.51 4.10
C ALA A 317 -0.24 18.48 5.31
N PRO A 318 -0.41 19.80 5.09
CA PRO A 318 -0.42 20.77 6.18
C PRO A 318 -1.66 20.58 7.06
N LEU A 319 -1.47 20.64 8.38
CA LEU A 319 -2.55 20.74 9.34
C LEU A 319 -2.74 22.22 9.66
N LEU A 320 -3.95 22.72 9.40
CA LEU A 320 -4.31 24.11 9.60
C LEU A 320 -5.17 24.27 10.86
N ASN A 321 -4.97 25.34 11.60
CA ASN A 321 -5.91 25.75 12.64
C ASN A 321 -7.09 26.55 12.06
N LYS A 322 -8.00 27.01 12.93
CA LYS A 322 -9.19 27.78 12.53
C LYS A 322 -8.87 29.16 11.91
N TYR A 323 -7.63 29.63 12.02
CA TYR A 323 -7.12 30.87 11.43
C TYR A 323 -6.35 30.64 10.13
N LEU A 324 -6.32 29.39 9.63
CA LEU A 324 -5.57 28.97 8.44
C LEU A 324 -4.04 29.04 8.60
N GLU A 325 -3.57 29.07 9.85
CA GLU A 325 -2.14 28.96 10.15
C GLU A 325 -1.74 27.48 10.16
N ILE A 326 -0.56 27.17 9.62
CA ILE A 326 0.00 25.82 9.72
C ILE A 326 0.37 25.58 11.18
N VAL A 327 -0.09 24.45 11.73
CA VAL A 327 0.20 24.02 13.11
C VAL A 327 0.89 22.66 13.17
N GLY A 328 0.94 21.95 12.04
CA GLY A 328 1.59 20.66 11.96
C GLY A 328 1.64 20.13 10.54
N VAL A 329 2.30 18.98 10.39
CA VAL A 329 2.41 18.25 9.12
C VAL A 329 1.94 16.83 9.35
N SER A 330 0.96 16.38 8.56
CA SER A 330 0.45 15.01 8.63
C SER A 330 1.52 14.00 8.22
N VAL A 331 1.71 12.96 9.01
CA VAL A 331 2.65 11.84 8.73
C VAL A 331 1.93 10.53 8.48
N GLY A 332 0.60 10.53 8.59
CA GLY A 332 -0.26 9.40 8.29
C GLY A 332 -1.38 9.26 9.31
N THR A 333 -1.72 8.00 9.61
CA THR A 333 -2.86 7.66 10.45
C THR A 333 -2.47 6.65 11.51
N ASN A 334 -3.22 6.64 12.62
CA ASN A 334 -3.17 5.52 13.55
C ASN A 334 -3.66 4.22 12.89
N VAL A 335 -3.38 3.07 13.52
CA VAL A 335 -3.68 1.74 12.93
C VAL A 335 -5.17 1.56 12.58
N GLN A 336 -6.08 2.16 13.36
CA GLN A 336 -7.52 2.12 13.12
C GLN A 336 -7.93 2.89 11.85
N GLY A 337 -7.08 3.79 11.35
CA GLY A 337 -7.24 4.47 10.06
C GLY A 337 -7.37 3.54 8.86
N VAL A 338 -6.85 2.31 8.96
CA VAL A 338 -6.99 1.30 7.91
C VAL A 338 -8.47 0.97 7.63
N ALA A 339 -9.35 1.10 8.62
CA ALA A 339 -10.79 0.90 8.43
C ALA A 339 -11.44 1.95 7.51
N GLY A 340 -10.79 3.10 7.30
CA GLY A 340 -11.28 4.20 6.47
C GLY A 340 -11.52 3.83 5.01
N GLU A 341 -10.90 2.75 4.54
CA GLU A 341 -11.15 2.17 3.22
C GLU A 341 -12.58 1.66 3.07
N TYR A 342 -13.22 1.28 4.18
CA TYR A 342 -14.58 0.73 4.19
C TYR A 342 -15.59 1.71 4.80
N LEU A 343 -15.19 2.39 5.90
CA LEU A 343 -16.03 3.36 6.60
C LEU A 343 -15.23 4.23 7.59
N PHE A 344 -15.76 5.43 7.86
CA PHE A 344 -15.21 6.34 8.87
C PHE A 344 -15.65 5.96 10.29
N LEU A 345 -14.71 5.95 11.24
CA LEU A 345 -14.87 5.61 12.65
C LEU A 345 -14.44 6.79 13.55
N PRO A 346 -15.32 7.77 13.81
CA PRO A 346 -14.95 9.04 14.46
C PRO A 346 -14.33 8.89 15.86
N ARG A 347 -14.71 7.84 16.60
CA ARG A 347 -14.20 7.60 17.96
C ARG A 347 -12.77 7.02 17.99
N ARG A 348 -12.29 6.43 16.88
CA ARG A 348 -11.04 5.66 16.86
C ARG A 348 -10.04 6.15 15.82
N MET A 349 -10.48 6.59 14.66
CA MET A 349 -9.60 7.00 13.58
C MET A 349 -8.99 8.37 13.89
N ARG A 350 -7.67 8.47 13.79
CA ARG A 350 -6.94 9.71 13.96
C ARG A 350 -5.91 9.86 12.86
N THR A 351 -5.86 11.06 12.31
CA THR A 351 -4.64 11.54 11.68
C THR A 351 -3.61 11.82 12.73
N VAL A 352 -2.38 11.43 12.41
CA VAL A 352 -1.21 11.72 13.21
C VAL A 352 -0.32 12.67 12.42
N GLY A 353 0.13 13.73 13.08
CA GLY A 353 1.06 14.71 12.51
C GLY A 353 2.17 15.06 13.48
N VAL A 354 3.24 15.64 12.95
CA VAL A 354 4.28 16.33 13.73
C VAL A 354 3.76 17.73 14.04
N ASP A 355 3.86 18.13 15.31
CA ASP A 355 3.47 19.46 15.78
C ASP A 355 4.61 20.45 15.49
N LEU A 356 4.28 21.61 14.92
CA LEU A 356 5.31 22.58 14.52
C LEU A 356 6.10 23.13 15.71
N ARG A 357 5.55 23.13 16.92
CA ARG A 357 6.28 23.56 18.12
C ARG A 357 7.44 22.61 18.42
N GLY A 358 7.17 21.30 18.38
CA GLY A 358 8.20 20.28 18.53
C GLY A 358 9.21 20.28 17.38
N LEU A 359 8.74 20.53 16.14
CA LEU A 359 9.64 20.69 14.98
C LEU A 359 10.61 21.85 15.19
N ARG A 360 10.09 23.03 15.56
CA ARG A 360 10.90 24.22 15.86
C ARG A 360 11.90 23.95 16.98
N GLN A 361 11.44 23.38 18.09
CA GLN A 361 12.30 23.05 19.23
C GLN A 361 13.43 22.09 18.83
N SER A 362 13.14 21.12 17.97
CA SER A 362 14.14 20.17 17.47
C SER A 362 15.15 20.86 16.54
N LEU A 363 14.68 21.70 15.62
CA LEU A 363 15.55 22.44 14.70
C LEU A 363 16.54 23.35 15.45
N GLN A 364 16.09 24.01 16.52
CA GLN A 364 16.94 24.86 17.35
C GLN A 364 17.89 24.04 18.24
N ALA A 365 17.35 23.25 19.17
CA ALA A 365 18.14 22.67 20.27
C ALA A 365 18.84 21.33 19.95
N VAL A 366 18.54 20.72 18.80
CA VAL A 366 19.14 19.45 18.37
C VAL A 366 19.93 19.62 17.08
N TYR A 367 19.37 20.34 16.10
CA TYR A 367 19.98 20.45 14.78
C TYR A 367 20.83 21.70 14.56
N ASP A 368 20.79 22.68 15.47
CA ASP A 368 21.50 23.97 15.36
C ASP A 368 21.19 24.64 14.00
N ALA A 369 19.90 24.71 13.68
CA ALA A 369 19.38 25.17 12.39
C ALA A 369 18.62 26.49 12.52
N GLU A 370 19.21 27.48 13.20
CA GLU A 370 18.59 28.78 13.51
C GLU A 370 18.15 29.52 12.24
N GLY A 371 18.98 29.52 11.19
CA GLY A 371 18.65 30.19 9.93
C GLY A 371 17.35 29.68 9.29
N LEU A 372 17.11 28.36 9.36
CA LEU A 372 15.86 27.74 8.88
C LEU A 372 14.69 28.06 9.79
N VAL A 373 14.91 28.14 11.10
CA VAL A 373 13.88 28.53 12.06
C VAL A 373 13.45 29.97 11.81
N ASP A 374 14.37 30.88 11.54
CA ASP A 374 14.03 32.26 11.21
C ASP A 374 13.34 32.39 9.85
N GLU A 375 13.71 31.56 8.86
CA GLU A 375 13.01 31.53 7.57
C GLU A 375 11.56 31.06 7.71
N LEU A 376 11.32 30.00 8.50
CA LEU A 376 10.01 29.37 8.64
C LEU A 376 9.10 30.03 9.67
N PHE A 377 9.67 30.62 10.73
CA PHE A 377 8.94 31.13 11.90
C PHE A 377 9.28 32.57 12.27
N GLY A 378 10.25 33.19 11.62
CA GLY A 378 10.63 34.58 11.88
C GLY A 378 9.68 35.58 11.21
N ASP A 379 9.55 36.76 11.79
CA ASP A 379 8.76 37.84 11.21
C ASP A 379 9.47 38.36 9.94
N THR A 380 8.87 38.09 8.78
CA THR A 380 9.39 38.51 7.47
C THR A 380 9.44 40.04 7.32
N VAL A 381 8.76 40.78 8.20
CA VAL A 381 8.70 42.25 8.21
C VAL A 381 10.01 42.90 8.67
N SER A 382 10.83 42.23 9.47
CA SER A 382 12.08 42.83 9.98
C SER A 382 13.27 42.73 9.01
N ARG A 383 13.23 41.81 8.03
CA ARG A 383 14.36 41.57 7.11
C ARG A 383 14.41 42.50 5.90
N SER A 384 13.32 43.17 5.54
CA SER A 384 13.30 44.19 4.47
C SER A 384 13.85 45.55 4.92
N GLY A 385 14.06 45.77 6.23
CA GLY A 385 14.62 47.00 6.79
C GLY A 385 16.16 47.03 6.92
N GLN A 386 16.86 45.92 6.64
CA GLN A 386 18.32 45.81 6.74
C GLN A 386 19.02 45.50 5.40
N ARG A 387 18.29 45.60 4.28
CA ARG A 387 18.89 45.70 2.94
C ARG A 387 18.55 47.07 2.35
N GLN A 388 19.19 48.11 2.87
CA GLN A 388 19.48 49.35 2.15
C GLN A 388 20.94 49.71 2.38
#